data_AF-A0A933RDR1-F1
#
_entry.id   AF-A0A933RDR1-F1
#
_cell.length_a   1.000
_cell.length_b   1.000
_cell.length_c   1.000
_cell.angle_alpha   90.00
_cell.angle_beta   90.00
_cell.angle_gamma   90.00
#
_symmetry.space_group_name_H-M   'P 1'
#
loop_
_entity.id
_entity.type
_entity.pdbx_description
1 polymer ?
#
loop_
_entity_poly.entity_id
_entity_poly.type
_entity_poly.pdbx_seq_one_letter_code
_entity_poly.pdbx_strand_id
1 'polypeptide(L)'
;MLPLCVAVALALAQLLAAGAARELAGTAAQAGAMAVLQGGDPKAAARDAVPGWSRGRLDVRVTGRAVRVELRPITVVPGMAAMLAATARADAGPAA
;
A
#
# COMPACT_ATOMS: atom_id res chain seq x y z
N MET A 1 22.53 -10.22 25.80
CA MET A 1 21.08 -10.48 25.65
C MET A 1 20.30 -9.25 25.22
N LEU A 2 20.51 -8.09 25.84
CA LEU A 2 19.91 -6.82 25.42
C LEU A 2 19.92 -6.55 23.89
N PRO A 3 21.05 -6.69 23.15
CA PRO A 3 21.06 -6.45 21.70
C PRO A 3 20.17 -7.44 20.91
N LEU A 4 20.09 -8.70 21.35
CA LEU A 4 19.25 -9.71 20.72
C LEU A 4 17.77 -9.41 20.93
N CYS A 5 17.38 -9.01 22.13
CA CYS A 5 15.99 -8.61 22.43
C CYS A 5 15.55 -7.40 21.59
N VAL A 6 16.41 -6.40 21.44
CA VAL A 6 16.14 -5.23 20.59
C VAL A 6 15.99 -5.65 19.13
N ALA A 7 16.86 -6.53 18.62
CA ALA A 7 16.76 -7.02 17.25
C ALA A 7 15.44 -7.77 16.98
N VAL A 8 15.01 -8.63 17.92
CA VAL A 8 13.74 -9.35 17.81
C VAL A 8 12.54 -8.40 17.85
N ALA A 9 12.53 -7.43 18.77
CA ALA A 9 11.46 -6.44 18.87
C ALA A 9 11.34 -5.61 17.58
N LEU A 10 12.47 -5.19 17.00
CA LEU A 10 12.50 -4.51 15.71
C LEU A 10 11.95 -5.39 14.60
N ALA A 11 12.34 -6.67 14.53
CA ALA A 11 11.86 -7.60 13.50
C ALA A 11 10.33 -7.77 13.56
N LEU A 12 9.76 -7.93 14.76
CA LEU A 12 8.31 -8.02 14.96
C LEU A 12 7.59 -6.73 14.56
N ALA A 13 8.14 -5.57 14.94
CA ALA A 13 7.58 -4.28 14.55
C ALA A 13 7.57 -4.09 13.02
N GLN A 14 8.63 -4.51 12.32
CA GLN A 14 8.67 -4.47 10.85
C GLN A 14 7.63 -5.41 10.22
N LEU A 15 7.42 -6.60 10.79
CA LEU A 15 6.43 -7.57 10.30
C LEU A 15 5.00 -7.00 10.39
N LEU A 16 4.66 -6.39 11.53
CA LEU A 16 3.38 -5.74 11.75
C LEU A 16 3.17 -4.55 10.80
N ALA A 17 4.20 -3.72 10.62
CA ALA A 17 4.15 -2.60 9.69
C ALA A 17 3.94 -3.05 8.25
N ALA A 18 4.59 -4.14 7.83
CA ALA A 18 4.39 -4.73 6.50
C ALA A 18 2.98 -5.30 6.31
N GLY A 19 2.42 -5.96 7.33
CA GLY A 19 1.05 -6.44 7.32
C GLY A 19 0.03 -5.31 7.16
N ALA A 20 0.16 -4.25 7.96
CA ALA A 20 -0.69 -3.07 7.86
C ALA A 20 -0.57 -2.39 6.48
N ALA A 21 0.65 -2.32 5.92
CA ALA A 21 0.87 -1.75 4.60
C ALA A 21 0.19 -2.56 3.48
N ARG A 22 0.20 -3.89 3.57
CA ARG A 22 -0.49 -4.78 2.60
C ARG A 22 -1.99 -4.58 2.64
N GLU A 23 -2.58 -4.50 3.83
CA GLU A 23 -4.02 -4.30 3.99
C GLU A 23 -4.46 -2.96 3.38
N LEU A 24 -3.76 -1.88 3.75
CA LEU A 24 -4.01 -0.54 3.22
C LEU A 24 -3.86 -0.45 1.69
N ALA A 25 -2.85 -1.10 1.13
CA ALA A 25 -2.65 -1.16 -0.32
C ALA A 25 -3.81 -1.90 -1.02
N GLY A 26 -4.31 -2.98 -0.41
CA GLY A 26 -5.48 -3.71 -0.89
C GLY A 26 -6.74 -2.85 -0.92
N THR A 27 -7.06 -2.17 0.20
CA THR A 27 -8.22 -1.28 0.29
C THR A 27 -8.14 -0.14 -0.73
N ALA A 28 -6.96 0.46 -0.89
CA ALA A 28 -6.71 1.52 -1.86
C ALA A 28 -6.90 1.06 -3.31
N ALA A 29 -6.40 -0.15 -3.64
CA ALA A 29 -6.57 -0.72 -4.97
C ALA A 29 -8.05 -0.97 -5.28
N GLN A 30 -8.80 -1.53 -4.32
CA GLN A 30 -10.24 -1.74 -4.46
C GLN A 30 -11.02 -0.43 -4.63
N ALA A 31 -10.70 0.60 -3.84
CA ALA A 31 -11.33 1.91 -3.96
C ALA A 31 -11.06 2.53 -5.35
N GLY A 32 -9.83 2.43 -5.86
CA GLY A 32 -9.50 2.88 -7.21
C GLY A 32 -10.26 2.10 -8.30
N ALA A 33 -10.33 0.77 -8.20
CA ALA A 33 -11.09 -0.04 -9.16
C ALA A 33 -12.59 0.28 -9.15
N MET A 34 -13.16 0.52 -7.97
CA MET A 34 -14.56 0.95 -7.84
C MET A 34 -14.80 2.34 -8.44
N ALA A 35 -13.85 3.26 -8.32
CA ALA A 35 -13.93 4.56 -8.99
C ALA A 35 -13.88 4.43 -10.52
N VAL A 36 -13.10 3.49 -11.07
CA VAL A 36 -13.14 3.17 -12.52
C VAL A 36 -14.55 2.74 -12.93
N LEU A 37 -15.22 1.90 -12.14
CA LEU A 37 -16.60 1.46 -12.42
C LEU A 37 -17.62 2.60 -12.34
N GLN A 38 -17.40 3.55 -11.45
CA GLN A 38 -18.30 4.69 -11.22
C GLN A 38 -17.99 5.89 -12.13
N GLY A 39 -16.96 5.82 -12.97
CA GLY A 39 -16.52 6.93 -13.83
C GLY A 39 -15.83 8.08 -13.08
N GLY A 40 -15.34 7.83 -11.86
CA GLY A 40 -14.59 8.80 -11.05
C GLY A 40 -13.08 8.74 -11.27
N ASP A 41 -12.31 9.52 -10.49
CA ASP A 41 -10.84 9.46 -10.50
C ASP A 41 -10.31 8.32 -9.59
N PRO A 42 -9.70 7.26 -10.16
CA PRO A 42 -9.16 6.15 -9.40
C PRO A 42 -8.00 6.55 -8.48
N LYS A 43 -7.22 7.58 -8.85
CA LYS A 43 -6.06 8.01 -8.05
C LYS A 43 -6.51 8.75 -6.80
N ALA A 44 -7.48 9.66 -6.92
CA ALA A 44 -8.08 10.33 -5.78
C ALA A 44 -8.74 9.31 -4.83
N ALA A 45 -9.55 8.38 -5.36
CA ALA A 45 -10.22 7.36 -4.55
C ALA A 45 -9.24 6.46 -3.78
N ALA A 46 -8.17 6.00 -4.44
CA ALA A 46 -7.12 5.21 -3.78
C ALA A 46 -6.39 5.99 -2.68
N ARG A 47 -6.17 7.31 -2.87
CA ARG A 47 -5.52 8.17 -1.88
C ARG A 47 -6.42 8.51 -0.69
N ASP A 48 -7.72 8.66 -0.91
CA ASP A 48 -8.68 8.93 0.16
C ASP A 48 -8.94 7.69 1.02
N ALA A 49 -8.86 6.50 0.44
CA ALA A 49 -8.96 5.23 1.15
C ALA A 49 -7.78 4.94 2.10
N VAL A 50 -6.64 5.63 1.95
CA VAL A 50 -5.51 5.50 2.87
C VAL A 50 -5.43 6.69 3.83
N PRO A 51 -5.02 6.44 5.09
CA PRO A 51 -4.97 7.49 6.09
C PRO A 51 -3.85 8.52 5.77
N GLY A 52 -4.04 9.77 6.23
CA GLY A 52 -3.26 10.95 5.80
C GLY A 52 -1.73 10.82 5.89
N TRP A 53 -1.22 10.28 7.00
CA TRP A 53 0.20 9.93 7.22
C TRP A 53 0.85 8.99 6.20
N SER A 54 0.07 8.28 5.37
CA SER A 54 0.54 7.34 4.34
C SER A 54 0.33 7.85 2.91
N ARG A 55 -0.44 8.93 2.71
CA ARG A 55 -0.78 9.46 1.37
C ARG A 55 0.45 9.88 0.56
N GLY A 56 1.47 10.45 1.21
CA GLY A 56 2.72 10.88 0.57
C GLY A 56 3.66 9.75 0.13
N ARG A 57 3.38 8.49 0.50
CA ARG A 57 4.20 7.31 0.18
C ARG A 57 3.46 6.27 -0.67
N LEU A 58 2.31 6.67 -1.22
CA LEU A 58 1.45 5.86 -2.06
C LEU A 58 1.71 6.20 -3.54
N ASP A 59 2.22 5.24 -4.32
CA ASP A 59 2.24 5.33 -5.79
C ASP A 59 1.02 4.57 -6.35
N VAL A 60 0.23 5.24 -7.18
CA VAL A 60 -0.99 4.68 -7.79
C VAL A 60 -0.85 4.75 -9.29
N ARG A 61 -0.77 3.58 -9.93
CA ARG A 61 -0.72 3.45 -11.38
C ARG A 61 -2.01 2.81 -11.88
N VAL A 62 -2.67 3.50 -12.80
CA VAL A 62 -3.87 3.04 -13.47
C VAL A 62 -3.49 2.68 -14.91
N THR A 63 -3.85 1.49 -15.36
CA THR A 63 -3.60 1.04 -16.73
C THR A 63 -4.89 0.44 -17.27
N GLY A 64 -5.60 1.21 -18.10
CA GLY A 64 -6.94 0.86 -18.56
C GLY A 64 -7.90 0.73 -17.37
N ARG A 65 -8.28 -0.51 -17.06
CA ARG A 65 -9.21 -0.86 -15.96
C ARG A 65 -8.54 -1.51 -14.75
N ALA A 66 -7.22 -1.64 -14.78
CA ALA A 66 -6.45 -2.17 -13.66
C ALA A 66 -5.82 -1.03 -12.84
N VAL A 67 -5.97 -1.11 -11.52
CA VAL A 67 -5.35 -0.20 -10.56
C VAL A 67 -4.29 -0.97 -9.77
N ARG A 68 -3.04 -0.54 -9.89
CA ARG A 68 -1.91 -1.00 -9.07
C ARG A 68 -1.57 0.08 -8.05
N VAL A 69 -1.48 -0.34 -6.79
CA VAL A 69 -1.08 0.51 -5.68
C VAL A 69 0.20 -0.06 -5.07
N GLU A 70 1.21 0.79 -4.95
CA GLU A 70 2.45 0.48 -4.24
C GLU A 70 2.53 1.40 -3.02
N LEU A 71 2.64 0.81 -1.83
CA LEU A 71 2.83 1.53 -0.59
C LEU A 71 4.23 1.24 -0.03
N ARG A 72 5.01 2.30 0.16
CA ARG A 72 6.36 2.20 0.74
C ARG A 72 6.31 2.46 2.24
N PRO A 73 6.63 1.47 3.10
CA PRO A 73 6.63 1.67 4.54
C PRO A 73 7.75 2.61 4.99
N ILE A 74 7.56 3.26 6.14
CA ILE A 74 8.60 4.03 6.82
C ILE A 74 9.56 3.01 7.44
N THR A 75 10.82 2.97 6.99
CA THR A 75 11.85 2.12 7.60
C THR A 75 12.93 2.98 8.25
N VAL A 76 13.29 2.64 9.48
CA VAL A 76 14.37 3.30 10.24
C VAL A 76 15.75 2.92 9.68
N VAL A 77 15.85 1.78 8.99
CA VAL A 77 17.07 1.31 8.31
C VAL A 77 17.00 1.69 6.83
N PRO A 78 17.91 2.55 6.32
CA PRO A 78 18.02 2.84 4.89
C PRO A 78 18.26 1.54 4.10
N GLY A 79 17.47 1.30 3.05
CA GLY A 79 17.58 0.10 2.19
C GLY A 79 16.57 -1.02 2.47
N MET A 80 15.95 -1.08 3.65
CA MET A 80 14.91 -2.09 3.96
C MET A 80 13.51 -1.72 3.46
N ALA A 81 13.23 -0.44 3.18
CA ALA A 81 11.95 0.01 2.65
C ALA A 81 11.56 -0.71 1.35
N ALA A 82 12.55 -1.05 0.52
CA ALA A 82 12.34 -1.78 -0.72
C ALA A 82 11.95 -3.25 -0.47
N MET A 83 12.51 -3.90 0.55
CA MET A 83 12.15 -5.29 0.89
C MET A 83 10.77 -5.40 1.55
N LEU A 84 10.27 -4.31 2.14
CA LEU A 84 8.98 -4.27 2.83
C LEU A 84 7.89 -3.57 2.01
N ALA A 85 8.20 -3.14 0.78
CA ALA A 85 7.23 -2.50 -0.10
C ALA A 85 6.04 -3.43 -0.36
N ALA A 86 4.84 -2.96 -0.03
CA ALA A 86 3.61 -3.70 -0.27
C ALA A 86 3.02 -3.24 -1.61
N THR A 87 2.82 -4.18 -2.52
CA THR A 87 2.15 -3.92 -3.80
C THR A 87 0.82 -4.67 -3.82
N ALA A 88 -0.26 -3.97 -4.15
CA ALA A 88 -1.58 -4.55 -4.39
C ALA A 88 -2.07 -4.17 -5.79
N ARG A 89 -2.91 -5.02 -6.38
CA ARG A 89 -3.55 -4.78 -7.67
C ARG A 89 -5.01 -5.16 -7.59
N ALA A 90 -5.88 -4.31 -8.12
CA ALA A 90 -7.29 -4.61 -8.33
C ALA A 90 -7.63 -4.33 -9.79
N ASP A 91 -8.55 -5.12 -10.35
CA ASP A 91 -9.04 -4.96 -11.72
C ASP A 91 -10.54 -4.66 -11.67
N ALA A 92 -10.97 -3.66 -12.45
CA ALA A 92 -12.38 -3.26 -12.53
C ALA A 92 -13.22 -4.20 -13.45
N GLY A 93 -12.68 -5.34 -13.87
CA GLY A 93 -13.39 -6.32 -14.70
C GLY A 93 -13.53 -5.89 -16.16
N PRO A 94 -14.15 -6.70 -17.03
CA PRO A 94 -14.32 -6.40 -18.45
C PRO A 94 -15.17 -5.13 -18.68
N ALA A 95 -14.97 -4.49 -19.83
CA ALA A 95 -15.86 -3.40 -20.27
C ALA A 95 -17.23 -3.98 -20.65
N ALA A 96 -18.30 -3.38 -20.12
CA ALA A 96 -19.68 -3.73 -20.43
C ALA A 96 -20.09 -3.28 -21.83
#